data_AF-A0A1I7RV04-F1
#
_entry.id   AF-A0A1I7RV04-F1
#
_cell.length_a   1.000
_cell.length_b   1.000
_cell.length_c   1.000
_cell.angle_alpha   90.00
_cell.angle_beta   90.00
_cell.angle_gamma   90.00
#
_symmetry.space_group_name_H-M   'P 1'
#
loop_
_entity.id
_entity.type
_entity.pdbx_description
1 polymer ?
#
loop_
_entity_poly.entity_id
_entity_poly.type
_entity_poly.pdbx_seq_one_letter_code
_entity_poly.pdbx_strand_id
1 'polypeptide(L)'
;MNKRLILTIFLVSLSGLFCRTTKKPDYGAPDGPQDKRCPKNQYFHECTTDCPPKGCDNILQVSPCVSLHCGEPKCECKHGFVLLSSKNPKGECVRRETCLQLQRKANEDKKKAKTNQ
;
A
#
# COMPACT_ATOMS: atom_id res chain seq x y z
N MET A 1 8.32 66.30 -6.21
CA MET A 1 7.37 65.17 -6.41
C MET A 1 7.58 64.72 -7.85
N ASN A 2 7.88 63.45 -8.16
CA ASN A 2 6.91 62.35 -8.14
C ASN A 2 7.56 61.01 -7.77
N LYS A 3 7.66 60.73 -6.46
CA LYS A 3 8.07 59.43 -5.92
C LYS A 3 7.06 58.29 -6.17
N ARG A 4 5.95 58.56 -6.87
CA ARG A 4 4.89 57.58 -7.17
C ARG A 4 5.15 56.72 -8.41
N LEU A 5 6.06 57.12 -9.30
CA LEU A 5 6.26 56.42 -10.57
C LEU A 5 7.21 55.21 -10.48
N ILE A 6 8.04 55.13 -9.44
CA ILE A 6 9.04 54.04 -9.28
C ILE A 6 8.49 52.88 -8.42
N LEU A 7 7.45 53.12 -7.62
CA LEU A 7 6.95 52.14 -6.65
C LEU A 7 6.02 51.08 -7.27
N THR A 8 5.49 51.31 -8.46
CA THR A 8 4.57 50.37 -9.12
C THR A 8 5.29 49.31 -9.96
N ILE A 9 6.56 49.51 -10.31
CA ILE A 9 7.31 48.58 -11.17
C ILE A 9 7.76 47.32 -10.41
N PHE A 10 8.00 47.42 -9.10
CA PHE A 10 8.53 46.29 -8.31
C PHE A 10 7.49 45.25 -7.86
N LEU A 11 6.18 45.52 -7.97
CA LEU A 11 5.15 44.60 -7.46
C LEU A 11 4.54 43.66 -8.51
N VAL A 12 4.82 43.85 -9.80
CA VAL A 12 4.14 43.07 -10.87
C VAL A 12 5.01 41.92 -11.41
N SER A 13 6.26 41.76 -10.97
CA SER A 13 7.18 40.75 -11.53
C SER A 13 7.43 39.52 -10.64
N LEU A 14 6.82 39.41 -9.45
CA LEU A 14 6.99 38.26 -8.54
C LEU A 14 5.81 37.27 -8.54
N SER A 15 4.78 37.49 -9.36
CA SER A 15 3.64 36.58 -9.50
C SER A 15 3.86 35.46 -10.54
N GLY A 16 5.06 35.36 -11.14
CA GLY A 16 5.24 34.64 -12.41
C GLY A 16 5.90 33.27 -12.40
N LEU A 17 6.51 32.75 -11.32
CA LEU A 17 7.33 31.53 -11.47
C LEU A 17 7.48 30.64 -10.23
N PHE A 18 6.40 30.41 -9.49
CA PHE A 18 6.29 29.19 -8.69
C PHE A 18 5.03 28.44 -9.08
N CYS A 19 5.05 27.88 -10.29
CA CYS A 19 4.20 26.74 -10.61
C CYS A 19 4.71 25.59 -9.72
N ARG A 20 4.31 25.56 -8.44
CA ARG A 20 4.49 24.39 -7.59
C ARG A 20 3.71 23.29 -8.30
N THR A 21 4.40 22.43 -9.02
CA THR A 21 3.86 21.14 -9.42
C THR A 21 3.60 20.38 -8.12
N THR A 22 2.43 20.58 -7.52
CA THR A 22 1.93 19.67 -6.49
C THR A 22 1.65 18.37 -7.22
N LYS A 23 2.69 17.54 -7.41
CA LYS A 23 2.48 16.17 -7.88
C LYS A 23 1.51 15.54 -6.88
N LYS A 24 0.31 15.19 -7.34
CA LYS A 24 -0.64 14.46 -6.50
C LYS A 24 0.08 13.20 -5.99
N PRO A 25 0.02 12.88 -4.69
CA PRO A 25 0.54 11.62 -4.20
C PRO A 25 -0.09 10.47 -4.99
N ASP A 26 0.74 9.55 -5.47
CA ASP A 26 0.29 8.36 -6.16
C ASP A 26 -0.21 7.36 -5.12
N TYR A 27 -1.51 7.39 -4.85
CA TYR A 27 -2.19 6.44 -3.96
C TYR A 27 -2.30 5.03 -4.57
N GLY A 28 -2.02 4.90 -5.88
CA GLY A 28 -1.96 3.63 -6.59
C GLY A 28 -0.57 2.98 -6.56
N ALA A 29 0.42 3.64 -5.98
CA ALA A 29 1.74 3.05 -5.79
C ALA A 29 1.75 2.07 -4.61
N PRO A 30 2.39 0.90 -4.74
CA PRO A 30 2.47 -0.09 -3.66
C PRO A 30 3.24 0.37 -2.42
N ASP A 31 4.04 1.44 -2.53
CA ASP A 31 4.71 2.13 -1.41
C ASP A 31 4.14 3.54 -1.14
N GLY A 32 2.99 3.86 -1.75
CA GLY A 32 2.34 5.16 -1.64
C GLY A 32 1.79 5.46 -0.24
N PRO A 33 1.32 6.70 0.02
CA PRO A 33 0.62 7.04 1.26
C PRO A 33 -0.66 6.22 1.43
N GLN A 34 -1.18 6.14 2.66
CA GLN A 34 -2.43 5.41 2.92
C GLN A 34 -3.62 6.09 2.22
N ASP A 35 -4.33 5.34 1.38
CA ASP A 35 -5.59 5.77 0.79
C ASP A 35 -6.73 5.60 1.82
N LYS A 36 -7.65 6.57 1.90
CA LYS A 36 -8.81 6.54 2.79
C LYS A 36 -9.86 5.50 2.35
N ARG A 37 -9.85 5.10 1.08
CA ARG A 37 -10.74 4.06 0.52
C ARG A 37 -10.35 2.66 0.97
N CYS A 38 -9.11 2.49 1.42
CA CYS A 38 -8.56 1.19 1.79
C CYS A 38 -8.24 1.09 3.28
N PRO A 39 -8.34 -0.12 3.87
CA PRO A 39 -7.81 -0.41 5.19
C PRO A 39 -6.32 -0.12 5.33
N LYS A 40 -5.82 -0.12 6.56
CA LYS A 40 -4.41 0.13 6.87
C LYS A 40 -3.48 -0.87 6.15
N ASN A 41 -2.32 -0.38 5.73
CA ASN A 41 -1.28 -1.14 5.01
C ASN A 41 -1.72 -1.67 3.64
N GLN A 42 -2.73 -1.01 3.05
CA GLN A 42 -3.22 -1.29 1.71
C GLN A 42 -3.15 -0.04 0.86
N TYR A 43 -3.10 -0.24 -0.46
CA TYR A 43 -3.18 0.81 -1.45
C TYR A 43 -4.31 0.49 -2.43
N PHE A 44 -4.92 1.51 -3.01
CA PHE A 44 -6.02 1.30 -3.94
C PHE A 44 -5.44 1.06 -5.33
N HIS A 45 -5.64 -0.15 -5.84
CA HIS A 45 -5.10 -0.56 -7.13
C HIS A 45 -6.25 -0.61 -8.15
N GLU A 46 -6.19 0.26 -9.16
CA GLU A 46 -7.26 0.40 -10.16
C GLU A 46 -7.29 -0.74 -11.18
N CYS A 47 -6.10 -1.18 -11.63
CA CYS A 47 -5.95 -2.31 -12.56
C CYS A 47 -5.31 -3.47 -11.81
N THR A 48 -6.14 -4.32 -11.19
CA THR A 48 -5.60 -5.44 -10.41
C THR A 48 -5.37 -6.68 -11.24
N THR A 49 -4.65 -7.65 -10.67
CA THR A 49 -4.53 -8.97 -11.28
C THR A 49 -5.52 -9.94 -10.63
N ASP A 50 -6.11 -10.83 -11.43
CA ASP A 50 -6.97 -11.93 -10.95
C ASP A 50 -6.13 -13.12 -10.45
N CYS A 51 -5.07 -12.80 -9.73
CA CYS A 51 -4.20 -13.79 -9.12
C CYS A 51 -4.73 -14.22 -7.75
N PRO A 52 -4.48 -15.48 -7.34
CA PRO A 52 -4.84 -15.94 -6.02
C PRO A 52 -4.14 -15.07 -4.96
N PRO A 53 -4.87 -14.63 -3.92
CA PRO A 53 -4.30 -13.75 -2.90
C PRO A 53 -3.10 -14.39 -2.20
N LYS A 54 -2.14 -13.56 -1.81
CA LYS A 54 -1.02 -13.97 -0.96
C LYS A 54 -1.34 -13.65 0.49
N GLY A 55 -1.38 -14.68 1.32
CA GLY A 55 -1.52 -14.58 2.76
C GLY A 55 -0.49 -15.41 3.52
N CYS A 56 -0.55 -15.36 4.85
CA CYS A 56 0.39 -16.09 5.72
C CYS A 56 0.41 -17.61 5.47
N ASP A 57 -0.68 -18.18 4.97
CA ASP A 57 -0.82 -19.61 4.68
C ASP A 57 -0.12 -20.07 3.39
N ASN A 58 0.07 -19.18 2.41
CA ASN A 58 0.67 -19.50 1.11
C ASN A 58 1.87 -18.60 0.76
N ILE A 59 2.48 -17.98 1.77
CA ILE A 59 3.54 -16.97 1.61
C ILE A 59 4.83 -17.51 0.98
N LEU A 60 5.11 -18.80 1.16
CA LEU A 60 6.28 -19.49 0.58
C LEU A 60 5.98 -20.08 -0.81
N GLN A 61 4.71 -20.12 -1.21
CA GLN A 61 4.30 -20.70 -2.48
C GLN A 61 4.53 -19.68 -3.59
N VAL A 62 5.46 -19.97 -4.51
CA VAL A 62 5.60 -19.20 -5.75
C VAL A 62 4.43 -19.57 -6.67
N SER A 63 3.65 -18.59 -7.09
CA SER A 63 2.59 -18.79 -8.09
C SER A 63 3.04 -18.17 -9.41
N PRO A 64 3.05 -18.90 -10.54
CA PRO A 64 3.38 -18.34 -11.85
C PRO A 64 2.24 -17.47 -12.42
N CYS A 65 1.43 -16.87 -11.54
CA CYS A 65 0.27 -16.11 -11.97
C CYS A 65 0.72 -14.78 -12.57
N VAL A 66 0.49 -14.65 -13.87
CA VAL A 66 0.71 -13.43 -14.64
C VAL A 66 -0.62 -13.16 -15.35
N SER A 67 -1.34 -12.13 -14.91
CA SER A 67 -2.51 -11.64 -15.63
C SER A 67 -2.07 -10.46 -16.50
N LEU A 68 -2.37 -10.53 -17.80
CA LEU A 68 -2.22 -9.40 -18.73
C LEU A 68 -3.49 -8.55 -18.83
N HIS A 69 -4.58 -9.01 -18.23
CA HIS A 69 -5.84 -8.29 -18.16
C HIS A 69 -5.93 -7.51 -16.84
N CYS A 70 -6.46 -6.29 -16.92
CA CYS A 70 -6.88 -5.52 -15.75
C CYS A 70 -8.16 -6.12 -15.19
N GLY A 71 -8.06 -6.69 -13.98
CA GLY A 71 -9.20 -7.08 -13.17
C GLY A 71 -9.87 -5.87 -12.51
N GLU A 72 -10.83 -6.15 -11.63
CA GLU A 72 -11.60 -5.12 -10.95
C GLU A 72 -10.73 -4.27 -9.99
N PRO A 73 -11.07 -2.98 -9.79
CA PRO A 73 -10.39 -2.14 -8.81
C PRO A 73 -10.59 -2.68 -7.39
N LYS A 74 -9.50 -2.90 -6.66
CA LYS A 74 -9.55 -3.37 -5.26
C LYS A 74 -8.37 -2.84 -4.45
N CYS A 75 -8.50 -2.97 -3.13
CA CYS A 75 -7.38 -2.69 -2.22
C CYS A 75 -6.43 -3.88 -2.19
N GLU A 76 -5.15 -3.61 -2.38
CA GLU A 76 -4.09 -4.62 -2.30
C GLU A 76 -3.12 -4.28 -1.16
N CYS A 77 -2.48 -5.30 -0.59
CA CYS A 77 -1.46 -5.09 0.43
C CYS A 77 -0.27 -4.33 -0.16
N LYS A 78 0.25 -3.35 0.58
CA LYS A 78 1.48 -2.64 0.23
C LYS A 78 2.67 -3.59 0.14
N HIS A 79 3.75 -3.16 -0.53
CA HIS A 79 4.97 -3.96 -0.58
C HIS A 79 5.47 -4.34 0.82
N GLY A 80 5.89 -5.60 0.97
CA GLY A 80 6.32 -6.16 2.26
C GLY A 80 5.18 -6.57 3.20
N PHE A 81 3.93 -6.23 2.88
CA PHE A 81 2.75 -6.69 3.60
C PHE A 81 2.03 -7.79 2.81
N VAL A 82 1.35 -8.68 3.53
CA VAL A 82 0.59 -9.81 3.00
C VAL A 82 -0.69 -9.98 3.81
N LEU A 83 -1.71 -10.64 3.25
CA LEU A 83 -2.94 -10.90 4.00
C LEU A 83 -2.67 -11.83 5.19
N LEU A 84 -3.37 -11.59 6.30
CA LEU A 84 -3.30 -12.53 7.43
C LEU A 84 -3.75 -13.94 7.04
N SER A 85 -4.73 -14.04 6.14
CA SER A 85 -5.24 -15.29 5.57
C SER A 85 -5.62 -15.08 4.12
N SER A 86 -5.10 -15.93 3.23
CA SER A 86 -5.41 -15.94 1.80
C SER A 86 -6.91 -16.17 1.54
N LYS A 87 -7.60 -16.85 2.46
CA LYS A 87 -9.05 -17.10 2.38
C LYS A 87 -9.90 -15.84 2.57
N ASN A 88 -9.33 -14.78 3.16
CA ASN A 88 -10.04 -13.53 3.39
C ASN A 88 -9.38 -12.40 2.58
N PRO A 89 -9.82 -12.16 1.33
CA PRO A 89 -9.22 -11.13 0.46
C PRO A 89 -9.48 -9.70 0.96
N LYS A 90 -10.47 -9.49 1.84
CA LYS A 90 -10.75 -8.21 2.51
C LYS A 90 -10.13 -8.13 3.91
N GLY A 91 -9.25 -9.06 4.24
CA GLY A 91 -8.59 -9.15 5.54
C GLY A 91 -7.56 -8.06 5.78
N GLU A 92 -6.95 -8.12 6.97
CA GLU A 92 -5.86 -7.21 7.33
C GLU A 92 -4.55 -7.62 6.64
N CYS A 93 -3.78 -6.60 6.23
CA CYS A 93 -2.43 -6.78 5.71
C CYS A 93 -1.40 -6.62 6.84
N VAL A 94 -0.70 -7.71 7.13
CA VAL A 94 0.35 -7.80 8.13
C VAL A 94 1.72 -7.90 7.46
N ARG A 95 2.77 -7.62 8.22
CA ARG A 95 4.13 -7.77 7.71
C ARG A 95 4.47 -9.24 7.48
N ARG A 96 5.27 -9.53 6.45
CA ARG A 96 5.71 -10.91 6.14
C ARG A 96 6.36 -11.60 7.34
N GLU A 97 7.17 -10.89 8.11
CA GLU A 97 7.82 -11.37 9.33
C GLU A 97 6.82 -11.80 10.42
N THR A 98 5.67 -11.14 10.51
CA THR A 98 4.61 -11.48 11.46
C THR A 98 4.03 -12.86 11.15
N CYS A 99 3.85 -13.21 9.88
CA CYS A 99 3.37 -14.55 9.48
C CYS A 99 4.29 -15.66 9.99
N LEU A 100 5.62 -15.49 9.86
CA LEU A 100 6.59 -16.48 10.32
C LEU A 100 6.55 -16.68 11.83
N GLN A 101 6.36 -15.59 12.58
CA GLN A 101 6.20 -15.66 14.04
C GLN A 101 4.91 -16.37 14.44
N LEU A 102 3.80 -16.10 13.77
CA LEU A 102 2.51 -16.76 14.03
C LEU A 102 2.58 -18.26 13.76
N GLN A 103 3.22 -18.67 12.66
CA GLN A 103 3.42 -20.08 12.34
C GLN A 103 4.27 -20.80 13.40
N ARG A 104 5.35 -20.17 13.90
CA ARG A 104 6.17 -20.74 14.98
C ARG A 104 5.38 -20.94 16.26
N LYS A 105 4.63 -19.93 16.71
CA LYS A 105 3.78 -20.01 17.91
C LYS A 105 2.73 -21.13 17.77
N ALA A 106 2.06 -21.21 16.62
CA ALA A 106 1.08 -22.26 16.36
C ALA A 106 1.70 -23.67 16.43
N ASN A 107 2.96 -23.84 16.02
CA ASN A 107 3.67 -25.11 16.12
C ASN A 107 4.07 -25.43 17.56
N GLU A 108 4.49 -24.43 18.34
CA GLU A 108 4.80 -24.59 19.77
C GLU A 108 3.56 -24.99 20.57
N ASP A 109 2.42 -24.36 20.32
CA ASP A 109 1.15 -24.66 20.99
C ASP A 109 0.67 -26.08 20.65
N LYS A 110 0.80 -26.48 19.38
CA LYS A 110 0.54 -27.88 18.96
C LYS A 110 1.47 -28.87 19.63
N LYS A 111 2.74 -28.53 19.85
CA LYS A 111 3.70 -29.39 20.56
C LYS A 111 3.30 -29.56 22.01
N LYS A 112 2.96 -28.47 22.71
CA LYS A 112 2.47 -28.52 24.11
C LYS A 112 1.20 -29.35 24.24
N ALA A 113 0.26 -29.21 23.31
CA ALA A 113 -0.96 -30.00 23.28
C ALA A 113 -0.71 -31.50 23.12
N LYS A 114 0.33 -31.90 22.37
CA LYS A 114 0.75 -33.30 22.20
C LYS A 114 1.58 -33.85 23.36
N THR A 115 2.27 -33.00 24.13
CA THR A 115 3.09 -33.42 25.28
C THR A 115 2.26 -33.61 26.56
N ASN A 116 1.08 -33.00 26.63
CA ASN A 116 0.12 -33.18 27.73
C ASN A 116 -0.92 -34.28 27.47
N GLN A 117 -0.67 -35.14 26.48
CA GLN A 117 -1.49 -36.29 26.12
C GLN A 117 -0.64 -37.56 26.22
#